data_AF-A0A3C0G5L0-F1
#
_entry.id   AF-A0A3C0G5L0-F1
#
_cell.length_a   1.000
_cell.length_b   1.000
_cell.length_c   1.000
_cell.angle_alpha   90.00
_cell.angle_beta   90.00
_cell.angle_gamma   90.00
#
_symmetry.space_group_name_H-M   'P 1'
#
loop_
_entity.id
_entity.type
_entity.pdbx_description
1 polymer ?
#
loop_
_entity_poly.entity_id
_entity_poly.type
_entity_poly.pdbx_seq_one_letter_code
_entity_poly.pdbx_strand_id
1 'polypeptide(L)'
;SNFGIDLALGSVIDRAATPYEHLFLPIYVYEQMKHTTLNGKPIVKKESILLDIPEQEDKSLFIATPLFWLCVLLVIVGYFTYRDYKNLRRNRWLDFTLFTITGLAGVLLLFLWFATDHLATKANFNSLWAFAPNLFISFILLRKTVPKWVLTYSVFLTILLGITSILWLFKIQVFSILLIIVLLTLAIRYLYLIYYFKTKQLRKK
;
A
#
# COMPACT_ATOMS: atom_id res chain seq x y z
N SER A 1 -4.27 2.18 -13.68
CA SER A 1 -3.57 1.56 -12.52
C SER A 1 -4.43 1.70 -11.28
N ASN A 2 -4.68 0.59 -10.55
CA ASN A 2 -5.61 0.53 -9.41
C ASN A 2 -4.94 0.71 -8.04
N PHE A 3 -3.63 0.98 -8.00
CA PHE A 3 -2.85 1.01 -6.75
C PHE A 3 -3.42 1.94 -5.68
N GLY A 4 -3.90 3.13 -6.07
CA GLY A 4 -4.50 4.08 -5.12
C GLY A 4 -5.82 3.56 -4.52
N ILE A 5 -6.59 2.79 -5.28
CA ILE A 5 -7.84 2.18 -4.82
C ILE A 5 -7.53 1.07 -3.82
N ASP A 6 -6.61 0.17 -4.16
CA ASP A 6 -6.16 -0.92 -3.27
C ASP A 6 -5.53 -0.39 -1.97
N LEU A 7 -4.96 0.82 -2.03
CA LEU A 7 -4.41 1.50 -0.85
C LEU A 7 -5.51 2.08 0.04
N ALA A 8 -6.53 2.70 -0.56
CA ALA A 8 -7.60 3.39 0.16
C ALA A 8 -8.62 2.42 0.78
N LEU A 9 -8.91 1.31 0.11
CA LEU A 9 -9.91 0.33 0.56
C LEU A 9 -9.30 -0.66 1.57
N GLY A 10 -10.09 -1.05 2.57
CA GLY A 10 -9.70 -1.96 3.64
C GLY A 10 -10.24 -3.37 3.45
N SER A 11 -9.96 -4.27 4.41
CA SER A 11 -10.31 -5.69 4.29
C SER A 11 -11.82 -5.97 4.19
N VAL A 12 -12.68 -5.00 4.49
CA VAL A 12 -14.14 -5.11 4.41
C VAL A 12 -14.62 -5.43 2.99
N ILE A 13 -13.86 -5.01 1.98
CA ILE A 13 -14.16 -5.28 0.57
C ILE A 13 -13.59 -6.60 0.05
N ASP A 14 -12.73 -7.27 0.84
CA ASP A 14 -12.06 -8.52 0.44
C ASP A 14 -12.95 -9.75 0.69
N ARG A 15 -14.22 -9.66 0.29
CA ARG A 15 -15.19 -10.77 0.33
C ARG A 15 -15.72 -11.05 -1.07
N ALA A 16 -16.05 -12.31 -1.32
CA ALA A 16 -16.78 -12.67 -2.52
C ALA A 16 -18.15 -11.95 -2.52
N ALA A 17 -18.46 -11.26 -3.61
CA ALA A 17 -19.77 -10.68 -3.81
C ALA A 17 -20.76 -11.79 -4.18
N THR A 18 -21.98 -11.69 -3.68
CA THR A 18 -23.06 -12.62 -4.01
C THR A 18 -23.55 -12.40 -5.45
N PRO A 19 -24.23 -13.37 -6.08
CA PRO A 19 -24.79 -13.19 -7.43
C PRO A 19 -25.70 -11.95 -7.56
N TYR A 20 -26.38 -11.58 -6.48
CA TYR A 20 -27.21 -10.38 -6.43
C TYR A 20 -26.36 -9.10 -6.30
N GLU A 21 -25.29 -9.10 -5.51
CA GLU A 21 -24.37 -7.96 -5.43
C GLU A 21 -23.61 -7.71 -6.73
N HIS A 22 -23.35 -8.77 -7.52
CA HIS A 22 -22.80 -8.62 -8.87
C HIS A 22 -23.72 -7.76 -9.77
N LEU A 23 -25.05 -7.79 -9.56
CA LEU A 23 -26.00 -6.97 -10.32
C LEU A 23 -25.83 -5.47 -10.11
N PHE A 24 -24.98 -5.04 -9.17
CA PHE A 24 -24.60 -3.63 -9.05
C PHE A 24 -23.93 -3.11 -10.33
N LEU A 25 -23.11 -3.93 -11.01
CA LEU A 25 -22.46 -3.51 -12.25
C LEU A 25 -23.34 -3.83 -13.47
N PRO A 26 -23.65 -2.84 -14.34
CA PRO A 26 -24.55 -3.04 -15.48
C PRO A 26 -24.16 -4.20 -16.41
N ILE A 27 -22.87 -4.47 -16.57
CA ILE A 27 -22.39 -5.57 -17.40
C ILE A 27 -22.83 -6.94 -16.87
N TYR A 28 -22.89 -7.14 -15.56
CA TYR A 28 -23.36 -8.40 -14.98
C TYR A 28 -24.88 -8.53 -15.04
N VAL A 29 -25.62 -7.43 -14.92
CA VAL A 29 -27.06 -7.41 -15.19
C VAL A 29 -27.32 -7.85 -16.63
N TYR A 30 -26.58 -7.27 -17.58
CA TYR A 30 -26.68 -7.59 -18.99
C TYR A 30 -26.42 -9.08 -19.27
N GLU A 31 -25.33 -9.64 -18.76
CA GLU A 31 -25.02 -11.07 -18.92
C GLU A 31 -26.08 -11.98 -18.29
N GLN A 32 -26.59 -11.64 -17.10
CA GLN A 32 -27.63 -12.44 -16.44
C GLN A 32 -28.98 -12.39 -17.19
N MET A 33 -29.32 -11.26 -17.81
CA MET A 33 -30.55 -11.11 -18.59
C MET A 33 -30.63 -12.10 -19.76
N LYS A 34 -29.51 -12.45 -20.39
CA LYS A 34 -29.44 -13.42 -21.50
C LYS A 34 -29.97 -14.80 -21.10
N HIS A 35 -29.85 -15.16 -19.82
CA HIS A 35 -30.27 -16.45 -19.28
C HIS A 35 -31.57 -16.39 -18.47
N THR A 36 -32.19 -15.20 -18.37
CA THR A 36 -33.38 -15.00 -17.53
C THR A 36 -34.66 -15.44 -18.26
N THR A 37 -35.51 -16.18 -17.56
CA THR A 37 -36.81 -16.65 -18.08
C THR A 37 -37.97 -16.13 -17.23
N LEU A 38 -39.12 -15.88 -17.87
CA LEU A 38 -40.38 -15.55 -17.23
C LEU A 38 -41.42 -16.58 -17.68
N ASN A 39 -42.04 -17.29 -16.75
CA ASN A 39 -42.98 -18.40 -17.02
C ASN A 39 -42.40 -19.47 -17.97
N GLY A 40 -41.12 -19.80 -17.79
CA GLY A 40 -40.40 -20.78 -18.62
C GLY A 40 -40.01 -20.28 -20.02
N LYS A 41 -40.26 -19.01 -20.35
CA LYS A 41 -39.90 -18.41 -21.64
C LYS A 41 -38.77 -17.40 -21.47
N PRO A 42 -37.73 -17.42 -22.34
CA PRO A 42 -36.66 -16.42 -22.30
C PRO A 42 -37.21 -14.99 -22.45
N ILE A 43 -36.70 -14.06 -21.66
CA ILE A 43 -37.09 -12.64 -21.74
C ILE A 43 -36.34 -11.95 -22.89
N VAL A 44 -35.08 -12.31 -23.11
CA VAL A 44 -34.27 -11.79 -24.21
C VAL A 44 -34.47 -12.66 -25.45
N LYS A 45 -34.99 -12.06 -26.53
CA LYS A 45 -35.22 -12.76 -27.81
C LYS A 45 -34.07 -12.59 -28.81
N LYS A 46 -33.44 -11.42 -28.81
CA LYS A 46 -32.36 -11.05 -29.72
C LYS A 46 -31.48 -9.99 -29.06
N GLU A 47 -30.19 -10.12 -29.30
CA GLU A 47 -29.16 -9.15 -28.93
C GLU A 47 -28.58 -8.55 -30.22
N SER A 48 -28.23 -7.26 -30.18
CA SER A 48 -27.55 -6.59 -31.28
C SER A 48 -26.67 -5.50 -30.73
N ILE A 49 -25.40 -5.50 -31.14
CA ILE A 49 -24.46 -4.43 -30.83
C ILE A 49 -24.83 -3.24 -31.71
N LEU A 50 -25.19 -2.12 -31.08
CA LEU A 50 -25.54 -0.88 -31.79
C LEU A 50 -24.31 -0.09 -32.20
N LEU A 51 -23.27 -0.14 -31.36
CA LEU A 51 -22.02 0.56 -31.55
C LEU A 51 -20.90 -0.30 -30.98
N ASP A 52 -20.05 -0.81 -31.87
CA ASP A 52 -18.86 -1.57 -31.51
C ASP A 52 -17.68 -0.60 -31.47
N ILE A 53 -17.40 -0.08 -30.28
CA ILE A 53 -16.23 0.79 -30.06
C ILE A 53 -15.07 -0.15 -29.77
N PRO A 54 -14.01 -0.18 -30.60
CA PRO A 54 -12.84 -0.98 -30.30
C PRO A 54 -12.26 -0.54 -28.96
N GLU A 55 -11.84 -1.50 -28.13
CA GLU A 55 -11.12 -1.19 -26.92
C GLU A 55 -9.94 -0.29 -27.26
N GLN A 56 -9.88 0.87 -26.60
CA GLN A 56 -8.73 1.75 -26.76
C GLN A 56 -7.53 1.03 -26.17
N GLU A 57 -6.54 0.75 -27.01
CA GLU A 57 -5.23 0.34 -26.52
C GLU A 57 -4.74 1.40 -25.55
N ASP A 58 -4.45 0.96 -24.32
CA ASP A 58 -3.95 1.83 -23.27
C ASP A 58 -2.49 2.17 -23.58
N LYS A 59 -2.26 3.13 -24.48
CA LYS A 59 -0.92 3.59 -24.94
C LYS A 59 -0.17 4.41 -23.89
N SER A 60 -0.51 4.23 -22.62
CA SER A 60 0.16 4.93 -21.53
C SER A 60 1.63 4.51 -21.45
N LEU A 61 2.51 5.51 -21.34
CA LEU A 61 3.94 5.26 -21.20
C LEU A 61 4.22 4.53 -19.89
N PHE A 62 5.16 3.57 -19.89
CA PHE A 62 5.56 2.85 -18.67
C PHE A 62 5.98 3.80 -17.53
N ILE A 63 6.61 4.93 -17.87
CA ILE A 63 7.04 5.97 -16.92
C ILE A 63 5.85 6.64 -16.20
N ALA A 64 4.66 6.61 -16.79
CA ALA A 64 3.43 7.11 -16.17
C ALA A 64 2.83 6.11 -15.17
N THR A 65 3.37 4.90 -15.06
CA THR A 65 2.85 3.87 -14.15
C THR A 65 3.42 4.02 -12.72
N PRO A 66 2.64 3.72 -11.67
CA PRO A 66 3.15 3.70 -10.31
C PRO A 66 4.29 2.70 -10.10
N LEU A 67 4.28 1.58 -10.83
CA LEU A 67 5.32 0.55 -10.77
C LEU A 67 6.70 1.13 -11.08
N PHE A 68 6.82 1.92 -12.16
CA PHE A 68 8.08 2.54 -12.53
C PHE A 68 8.66 3.38 -11.37
N TRP A 69 7.85 4.26 -10.80
CA TRP A 69 8.30 5.16 -9.72
C TRP A 69 8.60 4.42 -8.42
N LEU A 70 7.87 3.36 -8.08
CA LEU A 70 8.17 2.52 -6.93
C LEU A 70 9.48 1.75 -7.11
N CYS A 71 9.76 1.22 -8.30
CA CYS A 71 11.05 0.60 -8.61
C CYS A 71 12.20 1.60 -8.50
N VAL A 72 12.04 2.82 -9.03
CA VAL A 72 13.02 3.90 -8.90
C VAL A 72 13.26 4.22 -7.42
N LEU A 73 12.21 4.33 -6.62
CA LEU A 73 12.32 4.56 -5.17
C LEU A 73 13.12 3.44 -4.48
N LEU A 74 12.81 2.17 -4.76
CA LEU A 74 13.53 1.03 -4.19
C LEU A 74 15.02 1.08 -4.52
N VAL A 75 15.37 1.35 -5.78
CA VAL A 75 16.77 1.45 -6.22
C VAL A 75 17.49 2.60 -5.52
N ILE A 76 16.87 3.79 -5.45
CA ILE A 76 17.46 4.97 -4.81
C ILE A 76 17.69 4.70 -3.31
N VAL A 77 16.67 4.22 -2.59
CA VAL A 77 16.75 3.93 -1.15
C VAL A 77 17.78 2.82 -0.90
N GLY A 78 17.79 1.77 -1.72
CA GLY A 78 18.76 0.68 -1.64
C GLY A 78 20.19 1.17 -1.81
N TYR A 79 20.45 1.98 -2.85
CA TYR A 79 21.77 2.55 -3.13
C TYR A 79 22.28 3.41 -1.95
N PHE A 80 21.46 4.36 -1.48
CA PHE A 80 21.86 5.22 -0.36
C PHE A 80 22.04 4.43 0.93
N THR A 81 21.17 3.44 1.19
CA THR A 81 21.27 2.59 2.38
C THR A 81 22.53 1.72 2.36
N TYR A 82 22.93 1.21 1.19
CA TYR A 82 24.19 0.49 1.03
C TYR A 82 25.41 1.37 1.30
N ARG A 83 25.43 2.60 0.79
CA ARG A 83 26.50 3.57 1.08
C ARG A 83 26.55 3.95 2.55
N ASP A 84 25.39 4.16 3.16
CA ASP A 84 25.23 4.45 4.58
C ASP A 84 25.74 3.29 5.45
N TYR A 85 25.49 2.04 5.03
CA TYR A 85 26.00 0.84 5.67
C TYR A 85 27.51 0.75 5.61
N LYS A 86 28.11 0.88 4.42
CA LYS A 86 29.57 0.83 4.25
C LYS A 86 30.31 1.89 5.06
N ASN A 87 29.75 3.09 5.16
CA ASN A 87 30.41 4.21 5.83
C ASN A 87 30.00 4.37 7.31
N LEU A 88 29.10 3.51 7.81
CA LEU A 88 28.47 3.63 9.13
C LEU A 88 27.95 5.06 9.40
N ARG A 89 27.23 5.62 8.42
CA ARG A 89 26.67 6.98 8.46
C ARG A 89 25.18 6.94 8.16
N ARG A 90 24.40 7.74 8.88
CA ARG A 90 22.96 7.86 8.66
C ARG A 90 22.63 9.03 7.74
N ASN A 91 21.95 8.77 6.63
CA ASN A 91 21.33 9.79 5.80
C ASN A 91 20.00 10.31 6.40
N ARG A 92 20.08 11.46 7.10
CA ARG A 92 18.95 12.08 7.80
C ARG A 92 17.83 12.55 6.89
N TRP A 93 18.16 13.02 5.69
CA TRP A 93 17.16 13.50 4.73
C TRP A 93 16.36 12.35 4.15
N LEU A 94 17.03 11.23 3.83
CA LEU A 94 16.35 10.03 3.39
C LEU A 94 15.38 9.50 4.46
N ASP A 95 15.85 9.44 5.71
CA ASP A 95 15.01 9.02 6.84
C ASP A 95 13.80 9.93 7.03
N PHE A 96 14.02 11.25 7.02
CA PHE A 96 12.95 12.24 7.13
C PHE A 96 11.91 12.08 6.02
N THR A 97 12.35 11.97 4.76
CA THR A 97 11.45 11.85 3.61
C THR A 97 10.62 10.57 3.69
N LEU A 98 11.24 9.41 3.97
CA LEU A 98 10.52 8.12 4.05
C LEU A 98 9.52 8.10 5.20
N PHE A 99 9.87 8.63 6.37
CA PHE A 99 8.96 8.69 7.51
C PHE A 99 7.86 9.72 7.31
N THR A 100 8.14 10.83 6.63
CA THR A 100 7.11 11.83 6.29
C THR A 100 6.09 11.24 5.32
N ILE A 101 6.54 10.58 4.25
CA ILE A 101 5.64 9.99 3.25
C ILE A 101 4.78 8.88 3.87
N THR A 102 5.37 7.96 4.62
CA THR A 102 4.62 6.89 5.29
C THR A 102 3.69 7.44 6.38
N GLY A 103 4.10 8.48 7.09
CA GLY A 103 3.28 9.19 8.06
C GLY A 103 2.08 9.91 7.44
N LEU A 104 2.29 10.64 6.34
CA LEU A 104 1.22 11.30 5.60
C LEU A 104 0.23 10.29 5.01
N ALA A 105 0.72 9.20 4.43
CA ALA A 105 -0.12 8.10 3.98
C ALA A 105 -0.95 7.53 5.14
N GLY A 106 -0.34 7.34 6.31
CA GLY A 106 -1.05 6.89 7.50
C GLY A 106 -2.13 7.87 7.98
N VAL A 107 -1.83 9.16 8.00
CA VAL A 107 -2.82 10.20 8.34
C VAL A 107 -3.98 10.18 7.35
N LEU A 108 -3.70 10.03 6.05
CA LEU A 108 -4.73 9.90 5.02
C LEU A 108 -5.61 8.67 5.27
N LEU A 109 -5.02 7.52 5.60
CA LEU A 109 -5.78 6.30 5.92
C LEU A 109 -6.64 6.45 7.18
N LEU A 110 -6.11 7.10 8.23
CA LEU A 110 -6.89 7.40 9.44
C LEU A 110 -8.03 8.37 9.14
N PHE A 111 -7.79 9.38 8.30
CA PHE A 111 -8.83 10.29 7.84
C PHE A 111 -9.94 9.53 7.10
N LEU A 112 -9.59 8.68 6.14
CA LEU A 112 -10.57 7.87 5.41
C LEU A 112 -11.32 6.91 6.34
N TRP A 113 -10.67 6.33 7.33
CA TRP A 113 -11.31 5.39 8.25
C TRP A 113 -12.25 6.10 9.24
N PHE A 114 -11.80 7.17 9.90
CA PHE A 114 -12.52 7.78 11.02
C PHE A 114 -13.33 9.01 10.65
N ALA A 115 -12.89 9.79 9.67
CA ALA A 115 -13.49 11.08 9.35
C ALA A 115 -14.47 11.02 8.17
N THR A 116 -14.68 9.84 7.57
CA THR A 116 -15.61 9.66 6.46
C THR A 116 -16.58 8.51 6.73
N ASP A 117 -17.77 8.59 6.16
CA ASP A 117 -18.78 7.52 6.23
C ASP A 117 -18.50 6.37 5.25
N HIS A 118 -17.30 6.32 4.66
CA HIS A 118 -16.90 5.28 3.72
C HIS A 118 -16.60 3.97 4.44
N LEU A 119 -17.64 3.13 4.63
CA LEU A 119 -17.50 1.81 5.25
C LEU A 119 -16.42 0.91 4.61
N ALA A 120 -16.16 1.10 3.31
CA ALA A 120 -15.20 0.34 2.53
C ALA A 120 -13.73 0.59 2.94
N THR A 121 -13.42 1.68 3.65
CA THR A 121 -12.06 2.02 4.10
C THR A 121 -11.78 1.53 5.53
N LYS A 122 -12.78 0.96 6.22
CA LYS A 122 -12.62 0.41 7.57
C LYS A 122 -11.75 -0.84 7.54
N ALA A 123 -11.08 -1.12 8.66
CA ALA A 123 -10.15 -2.25 8.81
C ALA A 123 -9.07 -2.27 7.71
N ASN A 124 -8.55 -1.09 7.36
CA ASN A 124 -7.48 -0.97 6.37
C ASN A 124 -6.11 -1.17 7.01
N PHE A 125 -5.58 -2.39 6.87
CA PHE A 125 -4.29 -2.80 7.40
C PHE A 125 -3.09 -2.18 6.65
N ASN A 126 -3.30 -1.40 5.58
CA ASN A 126 -2.23 -0.54 5.04
C ASN A 126 -1.71 0.45 6.09
N SER A 127 -2.51 0.78 7.10
CA SER A 127 -2.11 1.61 8.24
C SER A 127 -0.95 1.05 9.07
N LEU A 128 -0.64 -0.25 8.96
CA LEU A 128 0.49 -0.88 9.64
C LEU A 128 1.84 -0.47 9.05
N TRP A 129 1.96 -0.44 7.72
CA TRP A 129 3.19 0.02 7.05
C TRP A 129 3.18 1.53 6.84
N ALA A 130 2.02 2.11 6.53
CA ALA A 130 1.78 3.55 6.46
C ALA A 130 1.40 4.07 7.85
N PHE A 131 2.35 4.01 8.78
CA PHE A 131 2.07 4.28 10.19
C PHE A 131 2.04 5.79 10.48
N ALA A 132 0.87 6.34 10.78
CA ALA A 132 0.66 7.79 10.93
C ALA A 132 1.64 8.49 11.90
N PRO A 133 2.01 7.91 13.06
CA PRO A 133 3.01 8.51 13.95
C PRO A 133 4.38 8.77 13.31
N ASN A 134 4.73 8.10 12.20
CA ASN A 134 5.97 8.38 11.46
C ASN A 134 6.08 9.85 11.06
N LEU A 135 4.96 10.55 10.84
CA LEU A 135 4.98 11.97 10.51
C LEU A 135 5.64 12.79 11.62
N PHE A 136 5.30 12.53 12.88
CA PHE A 136 5.94 13.21 14.01
C PHE A 136 7.39 12.73 14.22
N ILE A 137 7.64 11.42 14.09
CA ILE A 137 8.98 10.85 14.27
C ILE A 137 9.96 11.34 13.20
N SER A 138 9.49 11.68 11.99
CA SER A 138 10.31 12.22 10.91
C SER A 138 11.15 13.43 11.38
N PHE A 139 10.53 14.38 12.08
CA PHE A 139 11.19 15.59 12.60
C PHE A 139 12.24 15.27 13.67
N ILE A 140 12.02 14.21 14.46
CA ILE A 140 13.01 13.73 15.42
C ILE A 140 14.22 13.13 14.69
N LEU A 141 13.99 12.38 13.61
CA LEU A 141 15.08 11.77 12.82
C LEU A 141 15.97 12.80 12.11
N LEU A 142 15.45 13.99 11.83
CA LEU A 142 16.20 15.11 11.25
C LEU A 142 17.32 15.64 12.18
N ARG A 143 17.20 15.44 13.49
CA ARG A 143 18.18 15.86 14.49
C ARG A 143 19.50 15.10 14.35
N LYS A 144 20.65 15.73 14.61
CA LYS A 144 21.99 15.07 14.55
C LYS A 144 22.10 13.94 15.57
N THR A 145 21.60 14.17 16.77
CA THR A 145 21.49 13.21 17.87
C THR A 145 20.03 12.85 18.06
N VAL A 146 19.74 11.55 18.13
CA VAL A 146 18.38 11.04 18.36
C VAL A 146 18.31 10.25 19.66
N PRO A 147 17.14 10.20 20.31
CA PRO A 147 16.93 9.40 21.52
C PRO A 147 17.20 7.91 21.32
N LYS A 148 17.57 7.20 22.39
CA LYS A 148 17.83 5.75 22.33
C LYS A 148 16.59 4.93 21.95
N TRP A 149 15.39 5.39 22.29
CA TRP A 149 14.13 4.70 21.99
C TRP A 149 13.82 4.63 20.49
N VAL A 150 14.48 5.44 19.65
CA VAL A 150 14.34 5.37 18.18
C VAL A 150 14.78 4.00 17.64
N LEU A 151 15.70 3.32 18.32
CA LEU A 151 16.04 1.93 18.03
C LEU A 151 14.82 1.02 18.21
N THR A 152 14.18 1.08 19.38
CA THR A 152 12.97 0.31 19.69
C THR A 152 11.83 0.64 18.74
N TYR A 153 11.66 1.91 18.39
CA TYR A 153 10.68 2.35 17.39
C TYR A 153 10.93 1.73 16.01
N SER A 154 12.19 1.68 15.57
CA SER A 154 12.55 1.08 14.28
C SER A 154 12.31 -0.44 14.26
N VAL A 155 12.55 -1.12 15.38
CA VAL A 155 12.21 -2.55 15.57
C VAL A 155 10.70 -2.73 15.50
N PHE A 156 9.93 -1.91 16.22
CA PHE A 156 8.47 -1.94 16.21
C PHE A 156 7.91 -1.78 14.78
N LEU A 157 8.38 -0.78 14.02
CA LEU A 157 7.96 -0.62 12.62
C LEU A 157 8.30 -1.83 11.76
N THR A 158 9.47 -2.44 11.96
CA THR A 158 9.87 -3.66 11.23
C THR A 158 8.92 -4.82 11.54
N ILE A 159 8.48 -4.96 12.79
CA ILE A 159 7.47 -5.94 13.19
C ILE A 159 6.13 -5.67 12.49
N LEU A 160 5.69 -4.41 12.39
CA LEU A 160 4.48 -4.06 11.67
C LEU A 160 4.53 -4.44 10.17
N LEU A 161 5.69 -4.28 9.52
CA LEU A 161 5.89 -4.77 8.14
C LEU A 161 5.75 -6.30 8.06
N GLY A 162 6.29 -7.02 9.06
CA GLY A 162 6.14 -8.47 9.18
C GLY A 162 4.67 -8.90 9.34
N ILE A 163 3.93 -8.24 10.24
CA ILE A 163 2.49 -8.48 10.44
C ILE A 163 1.73 -8.21 9.14
N THR A 164 2.02 -7.10 8.44
CA THR A 164 1.40 -6.79 7.14
C THR A 164 1.59 -7.95 6.14
N SER A 165 2.80 -8.50 6.08
CA SER A 165 3.13 -9.63 5.20
C SER A 165 2.37 -10.91 5.58
N ILE A 166 2.20 -11.17 6.88
CA ILE A 166 1.42 -12.29 7.41
C ILE A 166 -0.06 -12.14 7.07
N LEU A 167 -0.65 -10.96 7.30
CA LEU A 167 -2.05 -10.68 6.96
C LEU A 167 -2.33 -10.92 5.48
N TRP A 168 -1.37 -10.55 4.61
CA TRP A 168 -1.48 -10.79 3.19
C TRP A 168 -1.43 -12.27 2.83
N LEU A 169 -0.48 -13.02 3.41
CA LEU A 169 -0.29 -14.44 3.15
C LEU A 169 -1.55 -15.26 3.49
N PHE A 170 -2.21 -14.93 4.60
CA PHE A 170 -3.46 -15.55 5.02
C PHE A 170 -4.71 -14.96 4.36
N LYS A 171 -4.55 -14.01 3.41
CA LYS A 171 -5.64 -13.31 2.73
C LYS A 171 -6.64 -12.67 3.71
N ILE A 172 -6.18 -12.24 4.88
CA ILE A 172 -6.99 -11.44 5.81
C ILE A 172 -7.26 -10.06 5.19
N GLN A 173 -6.29 -9.53 4.47
CA GLN A 173 -6.46 -8.43 3.52
C GLN A 173 -5.63 -8.74 2.27
N VAL A 174 -6.19 -8.54 1.08
CA VAL A 174 -5.49 -8.69 -0.19
C VAL A 174 -4.90 -7.35 -0.58
N PHE A 175 -3.60 -7.18 -0.38
CA PHE A 175 -2.91 -5.95 -0.73
C PHE A 175 -2.55 -5.92 -2.22
N SER A 176 -2.34 -4.71 -2.74
CA SER A 176 -1.83 -4.52 -4.09
C SER A 176 -0.46 -5.19 -4.27
N ILE A 177 -0.22 -5.82 -5.42
CA ILE A 177 1.07 -6.48 -5.71
C ILE A 177 2.25 -5.51 -5.62
N LEU A 178 2.02 -4.23 -5.95
CA LEU A 178 3.03 -3.18 -5.88
C LEU A 178 3.50 -2.89 -4.44
N LEU A 179 2.72 -3.29 -3.43
CA LEU A 179 3.08 -3.13 -2.03
C LEU A 179 4.37 -3.88 -1.68
N ILE A 180 4.70 -4.98 -2.38
CA ILE A 180 5.98 -5.70 -2.19
C ILE A 180 7.17 -4.75 -2.31
N ILE A 181 7.16 -3.86 -3.31
CA ILE A 181 8.26 -2.92 -3.56
C ILE A 181 8.38 -1.93 -2.41
N VAL A 182 7.25 -1.45 -1.89
CA VAL A 182 7.21 -0.55 -0.73
C VAL A 182 7.73 -1.26 0.53
N LEU A 183 7.25 -2.47 0.82
CA LEU A 183 7.68 -3.24 1.99
C LEU A 183 9.18 -3.53 1.94
N LEU A 184 9.72 -3.94 0.79
CA LEU A 184 11.15 -4.14 0.61
C LEU A 184 11.95 -2.86 0.83
N THR A 185 11.48 -1.74 0.25
CA THR A 185 12.11 -0.42 0.40
C THR A 185 12.22 -0.03 1.87
N LEU A 186 11.12 -0.16 2.62
CA LEU A 186 11.06 0.18 4.04
C LEU A 186 11.86 -0.81 4.89
N ALA A 187 11.77 -2.11 4.62
CA ALA A 187 12.49 -3.15 5.36
C ALA A 187 14.00 -2.96 5.27
N ILE A 188 14.54 -2.75 4.06
CA ILE A 188 15.97 -2.47 3.84
C ILE A 188 16.41 -1.28 4.70
N ARG A 189 15.64 -0.19 4.70
CA ARG A 189 15.99 1.02 5.44
C ARG A 189 15.87 0.83 6.95
N TYR A 190 14.78 0.23 7.44
CA TYR A 190 14.55 0.04 8.88
C TYR A 190 15.56 -0.92 9.51
N LEU A 191 15.88 -2.03 8.83
CA LEU A 191 16.94 -2.95 9.27
C LEU A 191 18.29 -2.25 9.37
N TYR A 192 18.61 -1.38 8.41
CA TYR A 192 19.81 -0.56 8.47
C TYR A 192 19.81 0.40 9.66
N LEU A 193 18.69 1.10 9.93
CA LEU A 193 18.58 2.01 11.07
C LEU A 193 18.78 1.27 12.41
N ILE A 194 18.20 0.08 12.55
CA ILE A 194 18.40 -0.79 13.72
C ILE A 194 19.88 -1.12 13.88
N TYR A 195 20.53 -1.57 12.81
CA TYR A 195 21.98 -1.85 12.81
C TYR A 195 22.80 -0.63 13.20
N TYR A 196 22.55 0.54 12.58
CA TYR A 196 23.27 1.77 12.84
C TYR A 196 23.16 2.21 14.31
N PHE A 197 21.94 2.25 14.86
CA PHE A 197 21.72 2.69 16.23
C PHE A 197 22.27 1.69 17.25
N LYS A 198 22.16 0.37 17.01
CA LYS A 198 22.74 -0.66 17.87
C LYS A 198 24.27 -0.51 17.93
N THR A 199 24.93 -0.41 16.78
CA THR A 199 26.39 -0.22 16.70
C THR A 199 26.85 1.06 17.39
N LYS A 200 26.12 2.18 17.20
CA LYS A 200 26.45 3.45 17.85
C LYS A 200 26.25 3.44 19.36
N GLN A 201 25.27 2.69 19.87
CA GLN A 201 25.07 2.52 21.32
C GLN A 201 26.17 1.67 21.94
N LEU A 202 26.63 0.62 21.25
CA LEU A 202 27.75 -0.22 21.71
C LEU A 202 29.07 0.56 21.78
N ARG A 203 29.34 1.44 20.81
CA ARG A 203 30.55 2.31 20.82
C ARG A 203 30.55 3.41 21.89
N LYS A 204 29.43 3.65 22.56
CA LYS A 204 29.28 4.66 23.62
C LYS A 204 29.35 4.06 25.03
N LYS A 205 29.27 2.73 25.16
CA LYS A 205 29.52 2.01 26.40
C LYS A 205 30.99 1.68 26.47
#